data_AF-B7J8K0-F1
#
_entry.id   AF-B7J8K0-F1
#
_cell.length_a   1.000
_cell.length_b   1.000
_cell.length_c   1.000
_cell.angle_alpha   90.00
_cell.angle_beta   90.00
_cell.angle_gamma   90.00
#
_symmetry.space_group_name_H-M   'P 1'
#
loop_
_entity.id
_entity.type
_entity.pdbx_description
1 polymer ?
#
loop_
_entity_poly.entity_id
_entity_poly.type
_entity_poly.pdbx_seq_one_letter_code
_entity_poly.pdbx_strand_id
1 'polypeptide(L)' 'MLREAGYAARAGQIIDASFVTVSRQPMRRKERECVNQGEVPTAWQDQPAQRRRKDMSARWVKKNGQSHFGYRNHIKNLLN' A
#
# COMPACT_ATOMS: atom_id res chain seq x y z
N MET A 1 -0.76 15.18 -27.17
CA MET A 1 -1.33 14.67 -25.91
C MET A 1 -0.63 15.12 -24.61
N LEU A 2 0.70 15.05 -24.43
CA LEU A 2 1.34 15.62 -23.21
C LEU A 2 1.49 17.17 -23.25
N ARG A 3 1.89 17.72 -24.41
CA ARG A 3 1.99 19.19 -24.59
C ARG A 3 0.64 19.91 -24.63
N GLU A 4 -0.41 19.26 -25.12
CA GLU A 4 -1.74 19.87 -25.30
C GLU A 4 -2.47 20.06 -23.97
N ALA A 5 -2.15 19.26 -22.95
CA ALA A 5 -2.60 19.44 -21.57
C ALA A 5 -1.63 20.30 -20.72
N GLY A 6 -0.61 20.91 -21.33
CA GLY A 6 0.35 21.79 -20.64
C GLY A 6 1.50 21.09 -19.92
N TYR A 7 1.63 19.76 -20.00
CA TYR A 7 2.66 19.00 -19.29
C TYR A 7 3.73 18.46 -20.24
N ALA A 8 4.85 19.18 -20.35
CA ALA A 8 6.03 18.69 -21.03
C ALA A 8 6.77 17.68 -20.12
N ALA A 9 6.52 16.38 -20.31
CA ALA A 9 7.31 15.34 -19.65
C ALA A 9 8.76 15.39 -20.16
N ARG A 10 9.69 15.91 -19.36
CA ARG A 10 11.13 15.90 -19.65
C ARG A 10 11.74 14.66 -18.97
N ALA A 11 12.63 13.96 -19.67
CA ALA A 11 13.31 12.78 -19.12
C ALA A 11 13.93 13.13 -17.75
N GLY A 12 13.55 12.40 -16.69
CA GLY A 12 13.99 12.63 -15.32
C GLY A 12 12.93 13.16 -14.33
N GLN A 13 11.66 13.36 -14.73
CA GLN A 13 10.61 13.75 -13.79
C GLN A 13 10.15 12.57 -12.91
N ILE A 14 10.45 12.66 -11.61
CA ILE A 14 9.87 11.79 -10.57
C ILE A 14 8.45 12.29 -10.31
N ILE A 15 7.45 11.46 -10.64
CA ILE A 15 6.05 11.71 -10.25
C ILE A 15 5.94 11.44 -8.75
N ASP A 16 5.34 12.38 -7.99
CA ASP A 16 5.14 12.20 -6.54
C ASP A 16 4.26 10.98 -6.28
N ALA A 17 4.77 10.00 -5.52
CA ALA A 17 3.98 8.87 -5.09
C ALA A 17 3.00 9.35 -4.02
N SER A 18 1.70 9.36 -4.35
CA SER A 18 0.67 9.67 -3.35
C SER A 18 0.64 8.57 -2.29
N PHE A 19 0.56 8.94 -1.02
CA PHE A 19 0.43 7.98 0.09
C PHE A 19 -1.00 7.98 0.59
N VAL A 20 -1.62 6.81 0.65
CA VAL A 20 -2.96 6.64 1.21
C VAL A 20 -2.82 6.02 2.59
N THR A 21 -3.14 6.80 3.63
CA THR A 21 -3.22 6.30 5.01
C THR A 21 -4.40 5.36 5.17
N VAL A 22 -4.22 4.27 5.90
CA VAL A 22 -5.32 3.37 6.25
C VAL A 22 -5.36 3.13 7.75
N SER A 23 -6.54 2.80 8.26
CA SER A 23 -6.71 2.43 9.66
C SER A 23 -5.97 1.13 9.98
N ARG A 24 -5.26 1.13 11.11
CA ARG A 24 -4.56 -0.05 11.59
C ARG A 24 -5.55 -1.04 12.20
N GLN A 25 -5.60 -2.25 11.64
CA GLN A 25 -6.41 -3.32 12.21
C GLN A 25 -5.65 -4.05 13.33
N PRO A 26 -6.33 -4.49 14.40
CA PRO A 26 -5.69 -5.24 15.48
C PRO A 26 -5.32 -6.64 15.00
N MET A 27 -4.06 -7.04 15.15
CA MET A 27 -3.54 -8.37 14.82
C MET A 27 -2.57 -8.81 15.90
N ARG A 28 -2.60 -10.10 16.25
CA ARG A 28 -1.63 -10.70 17.17
C ARG A 28 -0.25 -10.73 16.51
N ARG A 29 0.80 -10.81 17.33
CA ARG A 29 2.18 -10.75 16.85
C ARG A 29 2.49 -11.84 15.81
N LYS A 30 2.15 -13.10 16.10
CA LYS A 30 2.35 -14.24 15.19
C LYS A 30 1.60 -14.06 13.86
N GLU A 31 0.36 -13.57 13.91
CA GLU A 31 -0.43 -13.29 12.70
C GLU A 31 0.24 -12.21 11.83
N ARG A 32 0.72 -11.14 12.46
CA ARG A 32 1.43 -10.06 11.76
C ARG A 32 2.74 -10.54 11.13
N GLU A 33 3.48 -11.41 11.81
CA GLU A 33 4.71 -12.01 11.27
C GLU A 33 4.41 -12.82 9.99
N CYS A 34 3.41 -13.70 10.01
CA CYS A 34 2.97 -14.43 8.81
C CYS A 34 2.54 -13.49 7.68
N VAL A 35 1.70 -12.49 7.97
CA VAL A 35 1.23 -11.50 6.97
C VAL A 35 2.39 -10.72 6.37
N ASN A 36 3.41 -10.38 7.17
CA ASN A 36 4.62 -9.71 6.68
C ASN A 36 5.46 -10.61 5.75
N GLN A 37 5.43 -11.93 5.96
CA GLN A 37 6.06 -12.93 5.08
C GLN A 37 5.23 -13.22 3.82
N GLY A 38 4.02 -12.64 3.70
CA GLY A 38 3.11 -12.92 2.59
C GLY A 38 2.27 -14.19 2.79
N GLU A 39 2.30 -14.77 3.99
CA GLU A 39 1.56 -15.97 4.34
C GLU A 39 0.23 -15.64 5.01
N VAL A 40 -0.74 -16.56 4.90
CA VAL A 40 -2.02 -16.47 5.59
C VAL A 40 -1.89 -17.20 6.93
N PRO A 41 -2.12 -16.53 8.08
CA PRO A 41 -2.08 -17.19 9.38
C PRO A 41 -3.02 -18.40 9.46
N THR A 42 -2.53 -19.53 9.99
CA THR A 42 -3.33 -20.75 10.21
C THR A 42 -4.58 -20.48 11.06
N ALA A 43 -4.49 -19.55 12.01
CA ALA A 43 -5.60 -19.13 12.86
C ALA A 43 -6.81 -18.58 12.08
N TRP A 44 -6.63 -18.20 10.81
CA TRP A 44 -7.69 -17.67 9.95
C TRP A 44 -8.30 -18.71 9.03
N GLN A 45 -7.76 -19.94 8.97
CA GLN A 45 -8.29 -21.01 8.12
C GLN A 45 -9.73 -21.37 8.50
N ASP A 46 -10.00 -21.47 9.80
CA ASP A 46 -11.33 -21.75 10.33
C ASP A 46 -12.23 -20.50 10.44
N GLN A 47 -11.72 -19.32 10.04
CA GLN A 47 -12.40 -18.03 10.18
C GLN A 47 -12.41 -17.24 8.85
N PRO A 48 -13.11 -17.73 7.81
CA PRO A 48 -13.10 -17.10 6.48
C PRO A 48 -13.61 -15.65 6.49
N ALA A 49 -14.59 -15.35 7.34
CA ALA A 49 -15.10 -13.99 7.51
C ALA A 49 -14.04 -13.03 8.09
N GLN A 50 -13.22 -13.53 9.03
CA GLN A 50 -12.11 -12.75 9.58
C GLN A 50 -11.07 -12.48 8.51
N ARG A 51 -10.65 -13.51 7.76
CA ARG A 51 -9.67 -13.39 6.67
C ARG A 51 -10.10 -12.35 5.63
N ARG A 52 -11.36 -12.36 5.21
CA ARG A 52 -11.89 -11.40 4.21
C ARG A 52 -11.84 -9.94 4.71
N ARG A 53 -12.00 -9.72 6.02
CA ARG A 53 -11.96 -8.37 6.61
C ARG A 53 -10.53 -7.85 6.78
N LYS A 54 -9.52 -8.73 6.80
CA LYS A 54 -8.13 -8.35 7.07
C LYS A 54 -7.45 -7.80 5.83
N ASP A 55 -6.91 -6.59 5.95
CA ASP A 55 -6.00 -6.04 4.96
C ASP A 55 -4.58 -6.56 5.23
N MET A 56 -4.09 -7.39 4.31
CA MET A 56 -2.75 -7.98 4.34
C MET A 56 -1.74 -7.21 3.49
N SER A 57 -2.16 -6.16 2.79
CA SER A 57 -1.36 -5.46 1.77
C SER A 57 -0.77 -4.15 2.28
N ALA A 58 -1.40 -3.47 3.24
CA ALA A 58 -0.85 -2.24 3.81
C ALA A 58 0.49 -2.46 4.51
N ARG A 59 1.39 -1.48 4.41
CA ARG A 59 2.74 -1.54 4.99
C ARG A 59 3.08 -0.23 5.72
N TRP A 60 4.09 -0.30 6.57
CA TRP A 60 4.71 0.90 7.15
C TRP A 60 5.60 1.56 6.12
N VAL A 61 5.44 2.87 5.96
CA VAL A 61 6.24 3.70 5.07
C VAL A 61 6.72 4.92 5.84
N LYS A 62 7.97 5.34 5.59
CA LYS A 62 8.52 6.58 6.13
C LYS A 62 8.42 7.68 5.06
N LYS A 63 7.67 8.75 5.32
CA LYS A 63 7.59 9.95 4.48
C LYS A 63 8.01 11.15 5.32
N ASN A 64 8.98 11.94 4.86
CA ASN A 64 9.46 13.14 5.54
C ASN A 64 9.81 12.94 7.03
N GLY A 65 10.47 11.83 7.36
CA GLY A 65 10.84 11.51 8.74
C GLY A 65 9.72 10.89 9.58
N GLN A 66 8.46 10.95 9.13
CA GLN A 66 7.30 10.43 9.83
C GLN A 66 6.88 9.05 9.30
N SER A 67 6.41 8.18 10.19
CA SER A 67 5.94 6.84 9.85
C SER A 67 4.44 6.85 9.61
N HIS A 68 4.01 6.34 8.47
CA HIS A 68 2.61 6.20 8.11
C HIS A 68 2.30 4.74 7.77
N PHE A 69 1.09 4.28 8.10
CA PHE A 69 0.60 2.95 7.76
C PHE A 69 -0.42 3.04 6.62
N GLY A 70 -0.18 2.32 5.54
CA GLY A 70 -1.00 2.49 4.33
C GLY A 70 -0.33 1.98 3.07
N TYR A 71 -0.78 2.54 1.95
CA TYR A 71 -0.30 2.17 0.62
C TYR A 71 0.52 3.30 0.02
N ARG A 72 1.57 2.91 -0.70
CA ARG A 72 2.25 3.81 -1.62
C ARG A 72 1.58 3.66 -2.99
N ASN A 73 0.75 4.62 -3.38
CA ASN A 73 0.24 4.68 -4.74
C ASN A 73 1.39 5.09 -5.66
N HIS A 74 2.00 4.11 -6.31
CA HIS A 74 2.70 4.35 -7.54
C HIS A 74 1.64 4.56 -8.61
N ILE A 75 1.12 5.79 -8.75
CA ILE A 75 0.43 6.14 -9.99
C ILE A 75 1.50 6.08 -11.07
N LYS A 76 1.63 4.92 -11.72
CA LYS A 76 2.14 4.87 -13.08
C LYS A 76 1.11 5.63 -13.90
N ASN A 77 1.48 6.82 -14.35
CA ASN A 77 0.70 7.57 -15.30
C ASN A 77 0.74 6.79 -16.63
N LEU A 78 -0.04 5.71 -16.74
CA LEU A 78 -0.37 5.04 -17.99
C LEU A 78 -1.62 5.74 -18.51
N LEU A 79 -1.39 6.86 -19.18
CA LEU A 79 -2.38 7.49 -20.05
C LEU A 79 -2.53 6.58 -21.28
N ASN A 80 -3.72 6.01 -21.46
CA ASN A 80 -4.25 5.69 -22.79
C ASN A 80 -5.15 6.85 -23.22
#